data_AF-A0A1G8J2K5-F1
#
_entry.id   AF-A0A1G8J2K5-F1
#
_cell.length_a   1.000
_cell.length_b   1.000
_cell.length_c   1.000
_cell.angle_alpha   90.00
_cell.angle_beta   90.00
_cell.angle_gamma   90.00
#
_symmetry.space_group_name_H-M   'P 1'
#
loop_
_entity.id
_entity.type
_entity.pdbx_description
1 polymer ?
#
loop_
_entity_poly.entity_id
_entity_poly.type
_entity_poly.pdbx_seq_one_letter_code
_entity_poly.pdbx_strand_id
1 'polypeptide(L)'
;MTAEQALLPARTYLVLLKDSFVAEDVVRAIAAEVGAEGVLTASSAETALALLHDHGPVEVALVQMGPEELRTSALGQALILAGTRIALTGSAAEESRAAEFEVLHRPFTDRDLWSSLIRASAG
;
A
#
# COMPACT_ATOMS: atom_id res chain seq x y z
N MET A 1 -27.39 -18.57 15.94
CA MET A 1 -26.15 -17.94 16.43
C MET A 1 -25.12 -18.16 15.35
N THR A 2 -25.03 -17.19 14.46
CA THR A 2 -24.26 -17.25 13.22
C THR A 2 -22.80 -17.28 13.60
N ALA A 3 -22.10 -18.32 13.18
CA ALA A 3 -20.65 -18.31 13.16
C ALA A 3 -20.26 -17.24 12.14
N GLU A 4 -20.06 -16.02 12.62
CA GLU A 4 -19.34 -14.98 11.90
C GLU A 4 -17.91 -15.51 11.82
N GLN A 5 -17.68 -16.35 10.82
CA GLN A 5 -16.34 -16.74 10.42
C GLN A 5 -15.63 -15.43 10.15
N ALA A 6 -14.80 -15.02 11.11
CA ALA A 6 -13.62 -14.21 10.86
C ALA A 6 -12.78 -15.00 9.85
N LEU A 7 -13.18 -14.93 8.58
CA LEU A 7 -12.30 -15.14 7.46
C LEU A 7 -11.19 -14.13 7.70
N LEU A 8 -10.03 -14.62 8.15
CA LEU A 8 -8.77 -13.88 8.09
C LEU A 8 -8.82 -13.00 6.82
N PRO A 9 -8.62 -11.68 6.90
CA PRO A 9 -8.73 -10.83 5.73
C PRO A 9 -7.81 -11.41 4.67
N ALA A 10 -8.41 -11.91 3.58
CA ALA A 10 -7.70 -12.81 2.67
C ALA A 10 -6.52 -12.13 1.98
N ARG A 11 -6.41 -10.79 2.11
CA ARG A 11 -5.29 -9.94 1.71
C ARG A 11 -5.28 -8.68 2.57
N THR A 12 -4.15 -8.33 3.18
CA THR A 12 -3.97 -7.06 3.90
C THR A 12 -3.22 -6.06 3.03
N TYR A 13 -3.73 -4.83 2.95
CA TYR A 13 -3.20 -3.71 2.18
C TYR A 13 -2.72 -2.62 3.12
N LEU A 14 -1.57 -2.02 2.84
CA LEU A 14 -1.08 -0.84 3.54
C LEU A 14 -1.17 0.39 2.63
N VAL A 15 -1.76 1.46 3.12
CA VAL A 15 -1.82 2.76 2.44
C VAL A 15 -1.01 3.76 3.25
N LEU A 16 0.17 4.12 2.74
CA LEU A 16 0.99 5.21 3.25
C LEU A 16 0.86 6.42 2.35
N LEU A 17 0.07 7.40 2.78
CA LEU A 17 -0.17 8.65 2.06
C LEU A 17 -0.13 9.82 3.07
N LYS A 18 0.59 10.88 2.72
CA LYS A 18 0.70 12.09 3.56
C LYS A 18 -0.58 12.93 3.50
N ASP A 19 -1.26 12.93 2.36
CA ASP A 19 -2.50 13.67 2.17
C ASP A 19 -3.69 12.85 2.67
N SER A 20 -4.36 13.34 3.71
CA SER A 20 -5.47 12.62 4.35
C SER A 20 -6.70 12.47 3.45
N PHE A 21 -6.96 13.42 2.55
CA PHE A 21 -8.11 13.32 1.63
C PHE A 21 -7.87 12.24 0.58
N VAL A 22 -6.66 12.22 -0.01
CA VAL A 22 -6.27 11.17 -0.95
C VAL A 22 -6.21 9.82 -0.23
N ALA A 23 -5.71 9.79 1.02
CA ALA A 23 -5.68 8.58 1.82
C ALA A 23 -7.07 8.01 2.07
N GLU A 24 -8.03 8.82 2.51
CA GLU A 24 -9.40 8.36 2.75
C GLU A 24 -10.07 7.83 1.48
N ASP A 25 -9.86 8.51 0.35
CA ASP A 25 -10.41 8.10 -0.94
C ASP A 25 -9.83 6.75 -1.40
N VAL A 26 -8.51 6.62 -1.38
CA VAL A 26 -7.80 5.37 -1.71
C VAL A 26 -8.22 4.23 -0.78
N VAL A 27 -8.31 4.50 0.51
CA VAL A 27 -8.71 3.50 1.51
C VAL A 27 -10.13 3.04 1.27
N ARG A 28 -11.04 3.96 0.96
CA ARG A 28 -12.42 3.64 0.59
C ARG A 28 -12.47 2.79 -0.68
N ALA A 29 -11.68 3.11 -1.69
CA ALA A 29 -11.61 2.36 -2.94
C ALA A 29 -11.07 0.94 -2.75
N ILE A 30 -10.05 0.75 -1.90
CA ILE A 30 -9.50 -0.58 -1.60
C ILE A 30 -10.48 -1.36 -0.72
N ALA A 31 -11.02 -0.73 0.33
CA ALA A 31 -11.96 -1.35 1.25
C ALA A 31 -13.26 -1.80 0.57
N ALA A 32 -13.69 -1.12 -0.50
CA ALA A 32 -14.84 -1.54 -1.30
C ALA A 32 -14.65 -2.93 -1.93
N GLU A 33 -13.41 -3.33 -2.23
CA GLU A 33 -13.10 -4.61 -2.88
C GLU A 33 -12.64 -5.69 -1.88
N VAL A 34 -11.92 -5.31 -0.81
CA VAL A 34 -11.29 -6.27 0.12
C VAL A 34 -11.86 -6.24 1.54
N GLY A 35 -12.80 -5.34 1.81
CA GLY A 35 -13.34 -5.09 3.15
C GLY A 35 -12.48 -4.11 3.97
N ALA A 36 -13.12 -3.39 4.90
CA ALA A 36 -12.44 -2.37 5.71
C ALA A 36 -11.37 -2.93 6.64
N GLU A 37 -11.55 -4.17 7.12
CA GLU A 37 -10.58 -4.89 7.96
C GLU A 37 -9.30 -5.30 7.22
N GLY A 38 -9.31 -5.29 5.89
CA GLY A 38 -8.16 -5.60 5.04
C GLY A 38 -7.27 -4.40 4.73
N VAL A 39 -7.55 -3.20 5.26
CA VAL A 39 -6.83 -1.97 4.91
C VAL A 39 -6.21 -1.31 6.15
N LEU A 40 -4.89 -1.23 6.18
CA LEU A 40 -4.10 -0.51 7.15
C LEU A 40 -3.71 0.85 6.58
N THR A 41 -3.78 1.91 7.40
CA THR A 41 -3.56 3.28 6.94
C THR A 41 -2.50 3.96 7.79
N ALA A 42 -1.58 4.67 7.14
CA ALA A 42 -0.51 5.37 7.79
C ALA A 42 -0.25 6.71 7.10
N SER A 43 0.01 7.75 7.89
CA SER A 43 0.42 9.07 7.39
C SER A 43 1.94 9.26 7.40
N SER A 44 2.69 8.32 7.99
CA SER A 44 4.14 8.39 8.14
C SER A 44 4.78 7.00 8.06
N ALA A 45 6.07 6.97 7.72
CA ALA A 45 6.87 5.75 7.64
C ALA A 45 6.92 5.01 8.98
N GLU A 46 7.05 5.76 10.07
CA GLU A 46 7.12 5.25 11.44
C GLU A 46 5.80 4.59 11.85
N THR A 47 4.67 5.23 11.54
CA THR A 47 3.34 4.67 11.79
C THR A 47 3.11 3.40 10.97
N ALA A 48 3.49 3.41 9.69
CA ALA A 48 3.39 2.22 8.84
C ALA A 48 4.25 1.06 9.36
N LEU A 49 5.47 1.34 9.81
CA LEU A 49 6.36 0.33 10.36
C LEU A 49 5.78 -0.25 11.66
N ALA A 50 5.24 0.59 12.55
CA ALA A 50 4.57 0.13 13.76
C ALA A 50 3.37 -0.78 13.44
N LEU A 51 2.58 -0.45 12.40
CA LEU A 51 1.46 -1.28 11.96
C LEU A 51 1.93 -2.64 11.41
N LEU A 52 3.03 -2.68 10.66
CA LEU A 52 3.62 -3.94 10.20
C LEU A 52 4.12 -4.81 11.36
N HIS A 53 4.62 -4.21 12.43
CA HIS A 53 5.03 -4.94 13.62
C HIS A 53 3.84 -5.50 14.41
N ASP A 54 2.74 -4.76 14.49
CA ASP A 54 1.55 -5.16 15.27
C ASP A 54 0.67 -6.17 14.51
N HIS A 55 0.37 -5.88 13.24
CA HIS A 55 -0.52 -6.69 12.40
C HIS A 55 0.20 -7.76 11.57
N GLY A 56 1.52 -7.66 11.43
CA GLY A 56 2.32 -8.55 10.60
C GLY A 56 2.50 -8.07 9.16
N PRO A 57 3.02 -8.94 8.28
CA PRO A 57 3.33 -8.58 6.90
C PRO A 57 2.05 -8.31 6.09
N VAL A 58 2.12 -7.32 5.21
CA VAL A 58 1.03 -6.99 4.27
C VAL A 58 1.33 -7.52 2.88
N GLU A 59 0.29 -7.80 2.10
CA GLU A 59 0.43 -8.38 0.78
C GLU A 59 0.75 -7.32 -0.28
N VAL A 60 0.13 -6.15 -0.17
CA VAL A 60 0.35 -5.00 -1.07
C VAL A 60 0.47 -3.71 -0.26
N ALA A 61 1.41 -2.85 -0.62
CA ALA A 61 1.60 -1.54 -0.02
C ALA A 61 1.57 -0.44 -1.10
N LEU A 62 0.67 0.53 -0.94
CA LEU A 62 0.74 1.80 -1.66
C LEU A 62 1.51 2.80 -0.82
N VAL A 63 2.64 3.29 -1.32
CA VAL A 63 3.57 4.12 -0.54
C VAL A 63 3.85 5.43 -1.27
N GLN A 64 3.57 6.55 -0.61
CA GLN A 64 3.94 7.88 -1.11
C GLN A 64 5.40 8.21 -0.80
N MET A 65 6.32 7.54 -1.49
CA MET A 65 7.77 7.72 -1.36
C MET A 65 8.46 7.56 -2.72
N GLY A 66 9.66 8.14 -2.84
CA GLY A 66 10.54 7.85 -3.97
C GLY A 66 11.18 6.45 -3.84
N PRO A 67 11.60 5.81 -4.94
CA PRO A 67 12.21 4.48 -4.91
C PRO A 67 13.55 4.43 -4.14
N GLU A 68 14.33 5.51 -4.16
CA GLU A 68 15.57 5.60 -3.35
C GLU A 68 15.26 5.74 -1.86
N GLU A 69 14.26 6.56 -1.51
CA GLU A 69 13.79 6.73 -0.13
C GLU A 69 13.24 5.40 0.41
N LEU A 70 12.44 4.69 -0.38
CA LEU A 70 11.94 3.37 -0.03
C LEU A 70 13.11 2.41 0.28
N ARG A 71 14.08 2.26 -0.64
CA ARG A 71 15.22 1.34 -0.47
C ARG A 71 16.07 1.64 0.76
N THR A 72 16.23 2.91 1.10
CA THR A 72 17.04 3.34 2.25
C THR A 72 16.27 3.36 3.57
N SER A 73 14.93 3.43 3.52
CA SER A 73 14.07 3.45 4.69
C SER A 73 13.94 2.08 5.37
N ALA A 74 13.79 2.10 6.70
CA ALA A 74 13.49 0.89 7.48
C ALA A 74 12.15 0.26 7.06
N LEU A 75 11.16 1.09 6.71
CA LEU A 75 9.87 0.63 6.19
C LEU A 75 10.04 -0.14 4.88
N GLY A 76 10.75 0.42 3.90
CA GLY A 76 10.95 -0.25 2.62
C GLY A 76 11.75 -1.54 2.75
N GLN A 77 12.77 -1.57 3.62
CA GLN A 77 13.46 -2.84 3.93
C GLN A 77 12.51 -3.87 4.54
N ALA A 78 11.65 -3.47 5.49
CA ALA A 78 10.66 -4.37 6.09
C ALA A 78 9.67 -4.92 5.04
N LEU A 79 9.17 -4.06 4.15
CA LEU A 79 8.25 -4.46 3.06
C LEU A 79 8.94 -5.41 2.06
N ILE A 80 10.17 -5.10 1.65
CA ILE A 80 10.94 -5.93 0.72
C ILE A 80 11.25 -7.30 1.35
N LEU A 81 11.68 -7.33 2.61
CA LEU A 81 11.98 -8.58 3.34
C LEU A 81 10.71 -9.42 3.57
N ALA A 82 9.56 -8.78 3.75
CA ALA A 82 8.27 -9.43 3.86
C ALA A 82 7.76 -9.99 2.52
N GLY A 83 8.41 -9.67 1.40
CA GLY A 83 7.91 -10.02 0.07
C GLY A 83 6.64 -9.25 -0.31
N THR A 84 6.41 -8.09 0.33
CA THR A 84 5.26 -7.24 0.04
C THR A 84 5.38 -6.65 -1.37
N ARG A 85 4.25 -6.58 -2.07
CA ARG A 85 4.15 -5.96 -3.38
C ARG A 85 4.00 -4.46 -3.23
N ILE A 86 4.90 -3.67 -3.79
CA ILE A 86 4.98 -2.23 -3.51
C ILE A 86 4.57 -1.44 -4.75
N ALA A 87 3.54 -0.62 -4.60
CA ALA A 87 3.16 0.42 -5.55
C ALA A 87 3.58 1.78 -4.97
N LEU A 88 4.32 2.56 -5.75
CA LEU A 88 4.78 3.89 -5.36
C LEU A 88 3.87 4.96 -5.94
N THR A 89 3.73 6.07 -5.23
CA THR A 89 3.01 7.24 -5.74
C THR A 89 3.65 8.54 -5.26
N GLY A 90 3.32 9.64 -5.94
CA GLY A 90 3.88 10.96 -5.65
C GLY A 90 5.04 11.34 -6.55
N SER A 91 5.37 12.63 -6.57
CA SER A 91 6.28 13.24 -7.54
C SER A 91 7.64 12.54 -7.61
N ALA A 92 8.20 12.17 -6.45
CA ALA A 92 9.49 11.47 -6.39
C ALA A 92 9.46 10.07 -7.03
N ALA A 93 8.32 9.39 -7.05
CA ALA A 93 8.14 8.12 -7.76
C ALA A 93 7.91 8.35 -9.25
N GLU A 94 7.09 9.35 -9.60
CA GLU A 94 6.73 9.69 -10.98
C GLU A 94 7.93 10.15 -11.82
N GLU A 95 8.88 10.86 -11.20
CA GLU A 95 10.09 11.35 -11.87
C GLU A 95 11.19 10.28 -11.99
N SER A 96 11.06 9.18 -11.26
CA SER A 96 12.09 8.15 -11.19
C SER A 96 11.77 6.99 -12.12
N ARG A 97 12.69 6.65 -13.03
CA ARG A 97 12.58 5.49 -13.95
C ARG A 97 12.92 4.15 -13.27
N ALA A 98 12.66 4.01 -11.97
CA ALA A 98 12.96 2.77 -11.26
C ALA A 98 12.00 1.67 -11.74
N ALA A 99 12.45 0.84 -12.68
CA ALA A 99 11.65 -0.22 -13.30
C ALA A 99 11.27 -1.36 -12.33
N GLU A 100 11.79 -1.33 -11.10
CA GLU A 100 11.60 -2.37 -10.09
C GLU A 100 10.29 -2.21 -9.30
N PHE A 101 9.67 -1.03 -9.30
CA PHE A 101 8.41 -0.77 -8.60
C PHE A 101 7.34 -0.27 -9.56
N GLU A 102 6.09 -0.67 -9.31
CA GLU A 102 4.95 -0.10 -10.01
C GLU A 102 4.72 1.33 -9.52
N VAL A 103 4.51 2.27 -10.45
CA VAL A 103 4.29 3.70 -10.11
C VAL A 103 2.87 4.12 -10.52
N LEU A 104 2.11 4.62 -9.54
CA LEU A 104 0.80 5.22 -9.75
C LEU A 104 0.95 6.72 -10.01
N HIS A 105 0.78 7.10 -11.27
CA HIS A 105 0.87 8.48 -11.75
C HIS A 105 -0.42 9.27 -11.45
N ARG A 106 -0.26 10.55 -11.06
CA ARG A 106 -1.39 11.44 -10.79
C ARG A 106 -1.69 12.34 -11.99
N PRO A 107 -2.96 12.73 -12.22
CA PRO A 107 -4.17 12.25 -11.51
C PRO A 107 -4.52 10.81 -11.91
N PHE A 108 -5.05 10.03 -10.97
CA PHE A 108 -5.48 8.64 -11.18
C PHE A 108 -6.95 8.46 -10.80
N THR A 109 -7.60 7.48 -11.40
CA THR A 109 -8.94 7.01 -11.02
C THR A 109 -8.87 5.78 -10.12
N ASP A 110 -9.99 5.39 -9.50
CA ASP A 110 -10.10 4.13 -8.74
C ASP A 110 -9.64 2.91 -9.57
N ARG A 111 -9.96 2.94 -10.87
CA ARG A 111 -9.55 1.88 -11.81
C ARG A 111 -8.04 1.87 -12.01
N ASP A 112 -7.40 3.03 -12.09
CA ASP A 112 -5.95 3.13 -12.25
C ASP A 112 -5.22 2.65 -10.99
N LEU A 113 -5.73 3.03 -9.81
CA LEU A 113 -5.27 2.52 -8.51
C LEU A 113 -5.34 0.99 -8.48
N TRP A 114 -6.51 0.41 -8.76
CA TRP A 114 -6.68 -1.05 -8.74
C TRP A 114 -5.80 -1.76 -9.77
N SER A 115 -5.70 -1.20 -10.97
CA SER A 115 -4.83 -1.76 -12.00
C SER A 115 -3.36 -1.73 -11.59
N SER A 116 -2.93 -0.68 -10.88
CA SER A 116 -1.58 -0.55 -10.33
C SER A 116 -1.34 -1.59 -9.22
N LEU A 117 -2.28 -1.73 -8.27
CA LEU A 117 -2.18 -2.75 -7.21
C LEU A 117 -2.15 -4.19 -7.77
N ILE A 118 -2.94 -4.48 -8.82
CA ILE A 118 -2.93 -5.77 -9.49
C ILE A 118 -1.60 -6.00 -10.22
N ARG A 119 -1.07 -5.00 -10.92
CA ARG A 119 0.24 -5.12 -11.61
C ARG A 119 1.38 -5.33 -10.63
N ALA A 120 1.38 -4.59 -9.52
CA ALA A 120 2.33 -4.81 -8.43
C ALA A 120 2.24 -6.25 -7.89
N SER A 121 1.06 -6.89 -7.99
CA SER A 121 0.84 -8.26 -7.52
C SER A 121 1.24 -9.39 -8.48
N ALA A 122 1.45 -9.09 -9.76
CA ALA A 122 1.69 -10.07 -10.83
C ALA A 122 3.19 -10.30 -11.15
N GLY A 123 4.10 -9.69 -10.39
CA GLY A 123 5.55 -9.84 -10.48
C GLY A 123 6.11 -10.99 -9.66
#